data_AF-A0A7R9ZBT1-F1
#
_entry.id   AF-A0A7R9ZBT1-F1
#
_cell.length_a   1.000
_cell.length_b   1.000
_cell.length_c   1.000
_cell.angle_alpha   90.00
_cell.angle_beta   90.00
_cell.angle_gamma   90.00
#
_symmetry.space_group_name_H-M   'P 1'
#
loop_
_entity.id
_entity.type
_entity.pdbx_description
1 polymer ?
#
loop_
_entity_poly.entity_id
_entity_poly.type
_entity_poly.pdbx_seq_one_letter_code
_entity_poly.pdbx_strand_id
1 'polypeptide(L)'
;GRRREHYQWNMDVWGVGGVEAEAELLAAMVTFFERVGITSEDVGVKVNSRAVIGEVLTELGVPEEKFAETCVLVDKLEKVPIDAIQSDLERLGLTRDTVEKLTSTMTATSLDEISQSLPSESAAVAELRAL
;
A
#
# COMPACT_ATOMS: atom_id res chain seq x y z
N GLY A 1 -14.92 -13.70 -17.04
CA GLY A 1 -15.93 -14.64 -16.50
C GLY A 1 -15.71 -14.79 -15.01
N ARG A 2 -16.77 -14.84 -14.20
CA ARG A 2 -16.68 -15.09 -12.75
C ARG A 2 -16.33 -16.57 -12.50
N ARG A 3 -15.03 -16.89 -12.55
CA ARG A 3 -14.55 -18.23 -12.16
C ARG A 3 -14.87 -18.44 -10.67
N ARG A 4 -15.46 -19.59 -10.35
CA ARG A 4 -15.84 -19.97 -8.97
C ARG A 4 -14.74 -20.75 -8.25
N GLU A 5 -13.63 -21.03 -8.92
CA GLU A 5 -12.48 -21.74 -8.40
C GLU A 5 -11.19 -21.24 -9.08
N HIS A 6 -10.10 -21.23 -8.32
CA HIS A 6 -8.74 -21.00 -8.80
C HIS A 6 -7.73 -21.64 -7.83
N TYR A 7 -6.53 -21.95 -8.32
CA TYR A 7 -5.42 -22.36 -7.47
C TYR A 7 -4.65 -21.12 -7.00
N GLN A 8 -4.34 -21.05 -5.72
CA GLN A 8 -3.53 -19.99 -5.12
C GLN A 8 -2.34 -20.62 -4.39
N TRP A 9 -1.15 -20.21 -4.77
CA TRP A 9 0.06 -20.52 -4.01
C TRP A 9 0.18 -19.53 -2.86
N ASN A 10 0.14 -20.03 -1.63
CA ASN A 10 0.33 -19.23 -0.42
C ASN A 10 1.70 -19.55 0.19
N MET A 11 2.38 -18.52 0.69
CA MET A 11 3.64 -18.63 1.41
C MET A 11 3.58 -17.69 2.62
N ASP A 12 3.86 -18.23 3.80
CA ASP A 12 3.81 -17.50 5.06
C ASP A 12 5.06 -17.82 5.88
N VAL A 13 5.67 -16.80 6.48
CA VAL A 13 6.81 -16.94 7.40
C VAL A 13 6.35 -16.54 8.80
N TRP A 14 6.67 -17.36 9.80
CA TRP A 14 6.27 -17.15 11.18
C TRP A 14 7.52 -17.09 12.08
N GLY A 15 7.52 -16.17 13.05
CA GLY A 15 8.58 -16.08 14.07
C GLY A 15 9.80 -15.25 13.68
N VAL A 16 9.72 -14.46 12.61
CA VAL A 16 10.76 -13.50 12.19
C VAL A 16 10.23 -12.09 12.49
N GLY A 17 11.04 -11.28 13.18
CA GLY A 17 10.63 -9.95 13.66
C GLY A 17 11.10 -8.77 12.80
N GLY A 18 12.01 -9.01 11.85
CA GLY A 18 12.49 -8.00 10.91
C GLY A 18 12.00 -8.28 9.48
N VAL A 19 12.47 -7.45 8.55
CA VAL A 19 12.05 -7.48 7.13
C VAL A 19 12.58 -8.67 6.34
N GLU A 20 13.39 -9.53 6.96
CA GLU A 20 13.98 -10.69 6.30
C GLU A 20 12.90 -11.66 5.82
N ALA A 21 11.77 -11.74 6.51
CA ALA A 21 10.62 -12.55 6.09
C ALA A 21 10.03 -12.02 4.77
N GLU A 22 9.75 -10.73 4.70
CA GLU A 22 9.23 -10.06 3.50
C GLU A 22 10.23 -10.16 2.35
N ALA A 23 11.52 -9.94 2.61
CA ALA A 23 12.57 -10.06 1.61
C ALA A 23 12.66 -11.48 1.02
N GLU A 24 12.59 -12.52 1.86
CA GLU A 24 12.62 -13.92 1.42
C GLU A 24 11.36 -14.29 0.61
N LEU A 25 10.18 -13.83 1.04
CA LEU A 25 8.92 -14.04 0.30
C LEU A 25 8.99 -13.40 -1.10
N LEU A 26 9.50 -12.16 -1.18
CA LEU A 26 9.71 -11.47 -2.44
C LEU A 26 10.74 -12.18 -3.33
N ALA A 27 11.86 -12.60 -2.75
CA ALA A 27 12.91 -13.34 -3.46
C ALA A 27 12.39 -14.67 -4.02
N ALA A 28 11.58 -15.41 -3.26
CA ALA A 28 10.97 -16.65 -3.71
C ALA A 28 9.99 -16.42 -4.88
N MET A 29 9.18 -15.35 -4.81
CA MET A 29 8.26 -14.97 -5.89
C MET A 29 9.03 -14.58 -7.17
N VAL A 30 10.07 -13.75 -7.06
CA VAL A 30 10.89 -13.34 -8.21
C VAL A 30 11.63 -14.54 -8.81
N THR A 31 12.22 -15.40 -7.96
CA THR A 31 12.88 -16.64 -8.40
C THR A 31 11.92 -17.56 -9.16
N PHE A 32 10.66 -17.64 -8.72
CA PHE A 32 9.64 -18.38 -9.45
C PHE A 32 9.37 -17.77 -10.83
N PHE A 33 9.19 -16.45 -10.93
CA PHE A 33 9.00 -15.75 -12.20
C PHE A 33 10.15 -15.99 -13.18
N GLU A 34 11.39 -15.84 -12.73
CA GLU A 34 12.58 -16.10 -13.56
C GLU A 34 12.59 -17.54 -14.09
N ARG A 35 12.26 -18.52 -13.24
CA ARG A 35 12.22 -19.94 -13.62
C ARG A 35 11.16 -20.27 -14.67
N VAL A 36 10.06 -19.51 -14.71
CA VAL A 36 9.02 -19.66 -15.73
C VAL A 36 9.20 -18.72 -16.92
N GLY A 37 10.32 -17.99 -16.98
CA GLY A 37 10.68 -17.11 -18.09
C GLY A 37 10.03 -15.73 -18.07
N ILE A 38 9.49 -15.31 -16.92
CA ILE A 38 8.98 -13.95 -16.69
C ILE A 38 10.14 -13.10 -16.14
N THR A 39 10.40 -11.96 -16.77
CA THR A 39 11.53 -11.09 -16.44
C THR A 39 11.07 -9.76 -15.82
N SER A 40 12.02 -8.95 -15.36
CA SER A 40 11.74 -7.59 -14.88
C SER A 40 11.23 -6.64 -15.97
N GLU A 41 11.35 -6.99 -17.25
CA GLU A 41 10.72 -6.24 -18.35
C GLU A 41 9.22 -6.55 -18.45
N ASP A 42 8.78 -7.69 -17.94
CA ASP A 42 7.39 -8.16 -18.00
C ASP A 42 6.58 -7.76 -16.76
N VAL A 43 7.24 -7.75 -15.59
CA VAL A 43 6.58 -7.53 -14.29
C VAL A 43 7.38 -6.62 -13.37
N GLY A 44 6.65 -5.86 -12.54
CA GLY A 44 7.21 -5.08 -11.44
C GLY A 44 6.50 -5.40 -10.14
N VAL A 45 7.25 -5.38 -9.03
CA VAL A 45 6.69 -5.57 -7.69
C VAL A 45 6.58 -4.22 -7.00
N LYS A 46 5.36 -3.81 -6.65
CA LYS A 46 5.11 -2.60 -5.87
C LYS A 46 5.18 -2.97 -4.38
N VAL A 47 6.05 -2.27 -3.63
CA VAL A 47 6.19 -2.44 -2.18
C VAL A 47 5.70 -1.17 -1.50
N ASN A 48 4.91 -1.32 -0.44
CA ASN A 48 4.41 -0.21 0.37
C ASN A 48 4.31 -0.65 1.84
N SER A 49 4.35 0.30 2.77
CA SER A 49 4.19 0.07 4.19
C SER A 49 2.89 0.67 4.71
N ARG A 50 2.14 -0.13 5.48
CA ARG A 50 0.93 0.36 6.18
C ARG A 50 1.26 1.44 7.20
N ALA A 51 2.48 1.48 7.75
CA ALA A 51 2.90 2.50 8.69
C ALA A 51 2.91 3.90 8.04
N VAL A 52 3.39 4.00 6.78
CA VAL A 52 3.35 5.25 6.00
C VAL A 52 1.91 5.72 5.83
N ILE A 53 1.00 4.82 5.40
CA ILE A 53 -0.43 5.14 5.24
C ILE A 53 -1.03 5.58 6.58
N GLY A 54 -0.65 4.94 7.69
CA GLY A 54 -1.11 5.27 9.04
C GLY A 54 -0.73 6.67 9.47
N GLU A 55 0.52 7.07 9.23
CA GLU A 55 0.98 8.42 9.53
C GLU A 55 0.28 9.48 8.67
N VAL A 56 0.12 9.24 7.36
CA VAL A 56 -0.61 10.15 6.45
C VAL A 56 -2.05 10.34 6.94
N LEU A 57 -2.74 9.27 7.31
CA LEU A 57 -4.11 9.34 7.79
C LEU A 57 -4.23 10.05 9.14
N THR A 58 -3.27 9.82 10.04
CA THR A 58 -3.20 10.51 11.33
C THR A 58 -2.99 12.01 11.15
N GLU A 59 -2.10 12.42 10.24
CA GLU A 59 -1.87 13.84 9.90
C GLU A 59 -3.14 14.49 9.34
N LEU A 60 -3.90 13.73 8.56
CA LEU A 60 -5.17 14.18 7.97
C LEU A 60 -6.35 14.16 8.96
N GLY A 61 -6.11 13.85 10.24
CA GLY A 61 -7.12 13.87 11.29
C GLY A 61 -8.10 12.69 11.24
N VAL A 62 -7.74 11.60 10.56
CA VAL A 62 -8.56 10.40 10.46
C VAL A 62 -8.34 9.52 11.69
N PRO A 63 -9.39 9.17 12.45
CA PRO A 63 -9.27 8.28 13.59
C PRO A 63 -8.74 6.89 13.19
N GLU A 64 -7.91 6.29 14.05
CA GLU A 64 -7.30 4.97 13.81
C GLU A 64 -8.35 3.87 13.61
N GLU A 65 -9.52 3.98 14.25
CA GLU A 65 -10.62 3.03 14.09
C GLU A 65 -11.16 2.97 12.66
N LYS A 66 -10.96 4.05 11.88
CA LYS A 66 -11.36 4.14 10.48
C LYS A 66 -10.24 3.75 9.51
N PHE A 67 -9.05 3.37 10.00
CA PHE A 67 -7.90 3.04 9.16
C PHE A 67 -8.19 1.91 8.18
N ALA A 68 -8.77 0.81 8.67
CA ALA A 68 -9.07 -0.35 7.83
C ALA A 68 -10.13 -0.04 6.76
N GLU A 69 -11.21 0.66 7.12
CA GLU A 69 -12.23 1.09 6.16
C GLU A 69 -11.67 2.07 5.13
N THR A 70 -10.78 2.97 5.55
CA THR A 70 -10.10 3.93 4.66
C THR A 70 -9.18 3.22 3.68
N CYS A 71 -8.38 2.24 4.12
CA CYS A 71 -7.52 1.44 3.24
C CYS A 71 -8.33 0.72 2.15
N VAL A 72 -9.48 0.14 2.51
CA VAL A 72 -10.38 -0.52 1.54
C VAL A 72 -10.93 0.48 0.53
N LEU A 73 -11.26 1.70 0.98
CA LEU A 73 -11.76 2.75 0.11
C LEU A 73 -10.69 3.29 -0.85
N VAL A 74 -9.44 3.37 -0.40
CA VAL A 74 -8.30 3.73 -1.24
C VAL A 74 -8.06 2.69 -2.33
N ASP A 75 -8.16 1.39 -2.03
CA ASP A 75 -8.06 0.33 -3.06
C ASP A 75 -9.19 0.44 -4.10
N LYS A 76 -10.36 0.97 -3.73
CA LYS A 76 -11.42 1.29 -4.68
C LYS A 76 -11.07 2.47 -5.58
N LEU A 77 -10.39 3.52 -5.09
CA LEU A 77 -10.00 4.69 -5.89
C LEU A 77 -9.15 4.32 -7.11
N GLU A 78 -8.31 3.29 -7.02
CA GLU A 78 -7.51 2.81 -8.16
C GLU A 78 -8.39 2.18 -9.27
N LYS A 79 -9.61 1.74 -8.92
CA LYS A 79 -10.50 0.97 -9.79
C LYS A 79 -11.71 1.75 -10.29
N VAL A 80 -12.16 2.77 -9.56
CA VAL A 80 -13.38 3.54 -9.89
C VAL A 80 -13.18 5.05 -9.75
N PRO A 81 -13.90 5.88 -10.52
CA PRO A 81 -13.84 7.33 -10.41
C PRO A 81 -14.19 7.82 -9.00
N ILE A 82 -13.55 8.91 -8.55
CA ILE A 82 -13.78 9.51 -7.23
C ILE A 82 -15.26 9.85 -6.99
N ASP A 83 -15.97 10.32 -8.02
CA ASP A 83 -17.40 10.64 -7.97
C ASP A 83 -18.26 9.43 -7.57
N ALA A 84 -17.84 8.21 -7.95
CA ALA A 84 -18.56 6.98 -7.64
C ALA A 84 -18.42 6.53 -6.18
N ILE A 85 -17.44 7.09 -5.46
CA ILE A 85 -17.16 6.73 -4.06
C ILE A 85 -17.25 7.92 -3.11
N GLN A 86 -17.73 9.07 -3.59
CA GLN A 86 -17.84 10.29 -2.80
C GLN A 86 -18.74 10.11 -1.57
N SER A 87 -19.81 9.33 -1.67
CA SER A 87 -20.67 8.99 -0.53
C SER A 87 -19.96 8.14 0.53
N ASP A 88 -19.07 7.24 0.09
CA ASP A 88 -18.27 6.41 1.01
C ASP A 88 -17.24 7.27 1.76
N LEU A 89 -16.64 8.24 1.06
CA LEU A 89 -15.70 9.21 1.62
C LEU A 89 -16.37 10.10 2.68
N GLU A 90 -17.54 10.65 2.36
CA GLU A 90 -18.34 11.47 3.30
C GLU A 90 -18.76 10.66 4.54
N ARG A 91 -19.15 9.40 4.37
CA ARG A 91 -19.49 8.49 5.49
C ARG A 91 -18.31 8.29 6.44
N LEU A 92 -17.09 8.21 5.91
CA LEU A 92 -15.87 8.11 6.71
C LEU A 92 -15.44 9.46 7.30
N GLY A 93 -16.03 10.57 6.88
CA GLY A 93 -15.62 11.91 7.27
C GLY A 93 -14.33 12.35 6.59
N LEU A 94 -14.00 11.75 5.43
CA LEU A 94 -12.84 12.10 4.63
C LEU A 94 -13.22 13.24 3.69
N THR A 95 -12.41 14.30 3.70
CA THR A 95 -12.57 15.40 2.74
C THR A 95 -11.98 15.02 1.40
N ARG A 96 -12.39 15.72 0.33
CA ARG A 96 -11.77 15.54 -0.99
C ARG A 96 -10.26 15.80 -0.95
N ASP A 97 -9.82 16.83 -0.24
CA ASP A 97 -8.41 17.17 -0.08
C ASP A 97 -7.62 16.05 0.61
N THR A 98 -8.19 15.43 1.65
CA THR A 98 -7.62 14.26 2.33
C THR A 98 -7.38 13.11 1.35
N VAL A 99 -8.34 12.88 0.45
CA VAL A 99 -8.28 11.81 -0.55
C VAL A 99 -7.27 12.10 -1.64
N GLU A 100 -7.20 13.34 -2.10
CA GLU A 100 -6.24 13.77 -3.11
C GLU A 100 -4.81 13.67 -2.55
N LYS A 101 -4.57 14.10 -1.30
CA LYS A 101 -3.26 13.96 -0.63
C LYS A 101 -2.88 12.49 -0.44
N LEU A 102 -3.82 11.65 0.01
CA LEU A 102 -3.61 10.21 0.19
C LEU A 102 -3.32 9.50 -1.13
N THR A 103 -4.08 9.82 -2.18
CA THR A 103 -3.87 9.27 -3.52
C THR A 103 -2.50 9.68 -4.06
N SER A 104 -2.13 10.95 -3.94
CA SER A 104 -0.82 11.46 -4.35
C SER A 104 0.32 10.71 -3.65
N THR A 105 0.15 10.43 -2.35
CA THR A 105 1.16 9.68 -1.56
C THR A 105 1.23 8.22 -2.00
N MET A 106 0.09 7.60 -2.31
CA MET A 106 0.01 6.21 -2.79
C MET A 106 0.57 6.03 -4.21
N THR A 107 0.58 7.10 -5.01
CA THR A 107 1.18 7.10 -6.36
C THR A 107 2.65 7.52 -6.37
N ALA A 108 3.22 7.90 -5.23
CA ALA A 108 4.62 8.28 -5.14
C ALA A 108 5.52 7.11 -5.55
N THR A 109 6.56 7.42 -6.32
CA THR A 109 7.49 6.45 -6.89
C THR A 109 8.85 6.44 -6.19
N SER A 110 9.05 7.35 -5.23
CA SER A 110 10.26 7.44 -4.44
C SER A 110 9.97 7.75 -2.97
N LEU A 111 10.89 7.35 -2.08
CA LEU A 111 10.83 7.68 -0.66
C LEU A 111 10.90 9.20 -0.43
N ASP A 112 11.55 9.94 -1.33
CA ASP A 112 11.64 11.39 -1.23
C ASP A 112 10.29 12.07 -1.50
N GLU A 113 9.54 11.59 -2.51
CA GLU A 113 8.17 12.04 -2.76
C GLU A 113 7.24 11.73 -1.58
N ILE A 114 7.37 10.54 -0.99
CA ILE A 114 6.61 10.16 0.22
C ILE A 114 6.97 11.10 1.38
N SER A 115 8.26 11.40 1.57
CA SER A 115 8.70 12.29 2.66
C SER A 115 8.19 13.73 2.53
N GLN A 116 7.90 14.20 1.32
CA GLN A 116 7.31 15.52 1.09
C GLN A 116 5.82 15.58 1.47
N SER A 117 5.14 14.43 1.44
CA SER A 117 3.72 14.32 1.80
C SER A 117 3.48 14.19 3.31
N LEU A 118 4.54 13.93 4.08
CA LEU A 118 4.53 13.67 5.52
C LEU A 118 5.28 14.76 6.30
N PRO A 119 5.08 14.87 7.63
CA PRO A 119 5.90 15.72 8.48
C PRO A 119 7.39 15.31 8.44
N SER A 120 8.28 16.27 8.68
CA SER A 120 9.74 16.11 8.58
C SER A 120 10.38 15.06 9.52
N GLU A 121 9.61 14.45 10.44
CA GLU A 121 10.06 13.40 11.36
C GLU A 121 9.15 12.15 11.28
N SER A 122 8.82 11.68 10.08
CA SER A 122 8.12 10.40 9.88
C SER A 122 8.99 9.23 10.35
N ALA A 123 8.52 8.48 11.35
CA ALA A 123 9.18 7.27 11.81
C ALA A 123 9.08 6.16 10.76
N ALA A 124 7.96 6.07 10.04
CA ALA A 124 7.75 5.11 8.97
C ALA A 124 8.72 5.30 7.80
N VAL A 125 8.99 6.55 7.38
CA VAL A 125 9.98 6.82 6.32
C VAL A 125 11.40 6.55 6.81
N ALA A 126 11.71 6.86 8.07
CA ALA A 126 13.02 6.56 8.66
C ALA A 126 13.29 5.05 8.73
N GLU A 127 12.28 4.26 9.12
CA GLU A 127 12.33 2.80 9.10
C GLU A 127 12.57 2.28 7.68
N LEU A 128 11.78 2.73 6.69
CA LEU A 128 11.95 2.33 5.29
C LEU A 128 13.33 2.69 4.70
N ARG A 129 13.93 3.80 5.14
CA ARG A 129 15.28 4.20 4.71
C ARG A 129 16.40 3.41 5.39
N ALA A 130 16.11 2.75 6.51
CA ALA A 130 17.08 1.95 7.25
C ALA A 130 17.14 0.48 6.78
N LEU A 131 16.19 0.06 5.94
CA LEU A 131 16.16 -1.25 5.27
C LEU A 131 17.17 -1.30 4.12
#